data_AF-A0A9E1K963-F1
#
_entry.id   AF-A0A9E1K963-F1
#
_cell.length_a   1.000
_cell.length_b   1.000
_cell.length_c   1.000
_cell.angle_alpha   90.00
_cell.angle_beta   90.00
_cell.angle_gamma   90.00
#
_symmetry.space_group_name_H-M   'P 1'
#
loop_
_entity.id
_entity.type
_entity.pdbx_description
1 polymer ?
#
loop_
_entity_poly.entity_id
_entity_poly.type
_entity_poly.pdbx_seq_one_letter_code
_entity_poly.pdbx_strand_id
1 'polypeptide(L)'
;MSNKRNQFFLWVLIFFIIPDVALGQSSCGEKIPALGIFDQISQYALWLALAFMIPGIIFDHKIWKKTLLLFALLPFVTWAYVNFFVDYNSLKKEIFNHNAMAEATLANIAEAQDRYKSEQETYIGDLRKLYSHIGGAGGMNECVKILNVQAEFDYWRAEAGHVSSPDTVIWDSRAGTSLKKG
;
A
#
# COMPACT_ATOMS: atom_id res chain seq x y z
N MET A 1 13.26 45.16 4.75
CA MET A 1 12.06 44.29 4.78
C MET A 1 12.26 42.91 4.12
N SER A 2 13.48 42.37 4.04
CA SER A 2 13.80 41.15 3.25
C SER A 2 13.80 39.83 4.06
N ASN A 3 13.94 39.90 5.39
CA ASN A 3 14.26 38.71 6.20
C ASN A 3 13.04 37.78 6.46
N LYS A 4 11.83 38.34 6.62
CA LYS A 4 10.62 37.55 6.93
C LYS A 4 10.17 36.64 5.79
N ARG A 5 10.41 37.03 4.53
CA ARG A 5 9.99 36.24 3.36
C ARG A 5 10.91 35.02 3.15
N ASN A 6 12.22 35.19 3.32
CA ASN A 6 13.15 34.07 3.28
C ASN A 6 12.95 33.11 4.46
N GLN A 7 12.63 33.61 5.64
CA GLN A 7 12.33 32.79 6.81
C GLN A 7 11.05 31.95 6.63
N PHE A 8 10.04 32.50 5.95
CA PHE A 8 8.82 31.76 5.58
C PHE A 8 9.10 30.67 4.54
N PHE A 9 9.88 30.98 3.51
CA PHE A 9 10.32 29.98 2.52
C PHE A 9 11.14 28.85 3.16
N LEU A 10 12.01 29.17 4.11
CA LEU A 10 12.79 28.19 4.87
C LEU A 10 11.88 27.32 5.76
N TRP A 11 10.87 27.90 6.40
CA TRP A 11 9.88 27.15 7.18
C TRP A 11 9.02 26.22 6.33
N VAL A 12 8.59 26.66 5.15
CA VAL A 12 7.84 25.81 4.20
C VAL A 12 8.72 24.69 3.65
N LEU A 13 10.00 24.97 3.37
CA LEU A 13 10.99 23.95 2.99
C LEU A 13 11.22 22.93 4.11
N ILE A 14 11.34 23.39 5.36
CA ILE A 14 11.50 22.49 6.52
C ILE A 14 10.23 21.65 6.74
N PHE A 15 9.04 22.23 6.54
CA PHE A 15 7.77 21.50 6.66
C PHE A 15 7.59 20.43 5.57
N PHE A 16 8.15 20.65 4.37
CA PHE A 16 8.16 19.65 3.29
C PHE A 16 9.26 18.58 3.43
N ILE A 17 10.30 18.83 4.23
CA ILE A 17 11.45 17.94 4.40
C ILE A 17 11.33 17.04 5.64
N ILE A 18 10.43 17.32 6.58
CA ILE A 18 10.16 16.40 7.68
C ILE A 18 9.15 15.37 7.15
N PRO A 19 9.59 14.14 6.80
CA PRO A 19 8.61 13.08 6.60
C PRO A 19 7.95 12.86 7.96
N ASP A 20 6.64 12.70 7.98
CA ASP A 20 5.83 12.37 9.15
C ASP A 20 6.51 11.34 10.07
N VAL A 21 7.29 11.80 11.05
CA VAL A 21 7.68 11.03 12.23
C VAL A 21 6.51 11.13 13.19
N ALA A 22 5.36 10.59 12.79
CA ALA A 22 4.15 10.56 13.60
C ALA A 22 3.21 9.41 13.21
N LEU A 23 3.75 8.26 12.84
CA LEU A 23 2.99 7.01 12.85
C LEU A 23 3.64 6.10 13.89
N GLY A 24 3.00 6.02 15.05
CA GLY A 24 3.45 5.15 16.13
C GLY A 24 3.72 3.75 15.59
N GLN A 25 4.88 3.20 15.93
CA GLN A 25 5.22 1.82 15.62
C GLN A 25 4.07 0.92 16.09
N SER A 26 3.27 0.45 15.14
CA SER A 26 2.41 -0.70 15.38
C SER A 26 3.35 -1.90 15.46
N SER A 27 3.07 -2.87 16.35
CA SER A 27 3.87 -4.10 16.47
C SER A 27 3.98 -4.88 15.14
N CYS A 28 3.14 -4.52 14.17
CA CYS A 28 2.98 -5.12 12.86
C CYS A 28 3.69 -4.36 11.71
N GLY A 29 4.50 -3.34 12.01
CA GLY A 29 5.20 -2.54 10.99
C GLY A 29 4.44 -1.28 10.56
N GLU A 30 5.07 -0.47 9.72
CA GLU A 30 4.46 0.76 9.19
C GLU A 30 3.53 0.46 8.02
N LYS A 31 2.42 1.21 7.94
CA LYS A 31 1.45 1.02 6.85
C LYS A 31 2.09 1.43 5.53
N ILE A 32 2.23 0.47 4.63
CA ILE A 32 2.83 0.71 3.31
C ILE A 32 1.74 1.28 2.40
N PRO A 33 1.94 2.48 1.84
CA PRO A 33 1.02 3.02 0.84
C PRO A 33 1.07 2.20 -0.45
N ALA A 34 -0.07 2.11 -1.15
CA ALA A 34 -0.15 1.37 -2.40
C ALA A 34 0.85 1.91 -3.43
N LEU A 35 1.66 1.02 -4.03
CA LEU A 35 2.68 1.35 -5.03
C LEU A 35 2.13 2.21 -6.18
N GLY A 36 0.86 2.01 -6.56
CA GLY A 36 0.19 2.78 -7.62
C GLY A 36 0.03 4.28 -7.31
N ILE A 37 0.06 4.68 -6.04
CA ILE A 37 -0.03 6.09 -5.64
C ILE A 37 1.24 6.85 -6.06
N PHE A 38 2.41 6.23 -5.93
CA PHE A 38 3.68 6.86 -6.32
C PHE A 38 3.80 7.03 -7.84
N ASP A 39 3.33 6.06 -8.62
CA ASP A 39 3.28 6.16 -10.08
C ASP A 39 2.32 7.29 -10.53
N GLN A 40 1.14 7.39 -9.90
CA GLN A 40 0.23 8.50 -10.15
C GLN A 40 0.86 9.85 -9.80
N ILE A 41 1.51 9.98 -8.65
CA ILE A 41 2.19 11.21 -8.24
C ILE A 41 3.28 11.58 -9.26
N SER A 42 4.07 10.61 -9.71
CA SER A 42 5.10 10.80 -10.75
C SER A 42 4.48 11.32 -12.05
N GLN A 43 3.40 10.70 -12.54
CA GLN A 43 2.72 11.10 -13.77
C GLN A 43 2.07 12.49 -13.65
N TYR A 44 1.36 12.77 -12.56
CA TYR A 44 0.76 14.09 -12.32
C TYR A 44 1.81 15.19 -12.18
N ALA A 45 2.94 14.89 -11.53
CA ALA A 45 4.06 15.82 -11.43
C ALA A 45 4.62 16.18 -12.81
N LEU A 46 4.76 15.21 -13.72
CA LEU A 46 5.18 15.48 -15.10
C LEU A 46 4.16 16.33 -15.86
N TRP A 47 2.87 16.01 -15.76
CA TRP A 47 1.82 16.81 -16.41
C TRP A 47 1.77 18.24 -15.89
N LEU A 48 1.92 18.43 -14.57
CA LEU A 48 2.02 19.76 -13.97
C LEU A 48 3.29 20.50 -14.41
N ALA A 49 4.44 19.82 -14.46
CA ALA A 49 5.69 20.39 -14.96
C ALA A 49 5.51 20.91 -16.40
N LEU A 50 4.88 20.10 -17.25
CA LEU A 50 4.61 20.46 -18.63
C LEU A 50 3.63 21.63 -18.74
N ALA A 51 2.56 21.62 -17.94
CA ALA A 51 1.55 22.68 -17.89
C ALA A 51 2.14 24.03 -17.44
N PHE A 52 3.19 24.04 -16.60
CA PHE A 52 3.88 25.27 -16.23
C PHE A 52 5.00 25.66 -17.21
N MET A 53 5.70 24.69 -17.80
CA MET A 53 6.77 24.96 -18.77
C MET A 53 6.26 25.55 -20.08
N ILE A 54 5.21 24.97 -20.68
CA ILE A 54 4.74 25.39 -22.01
C ILE A 54 4.33 26.88 -22.01
N PRO A 55 3.46 27.35 -21.09
CA PRO A 55 3.12 28.77 -21.02
C PRO A 55 4.32 29.63 -20.60
N GLY A 56 5.18 29.13 -19.71
CA GLY A 56 6.40 29.83 -19.29
C GLY A 56 7.37 30.14 -20.43
N ILE A 57 7.42 29.29 -21.46
CA ILE A 57 8.23 29.51 -22.68
C ILE A 57 7.54 30.50 -23.63
N ILE A 58 6.21 30.37 -23.80
CA ILE A 58 5.42 31.17 -24.75
C ILE A 58 5.23 32.62 -24.28
N PHE A 59 5.11 32.86 -22.97
CA PHE A 59 4.93 34.21 -22.43
C PHE A 59 6.22 35.04 -22.54
N ASP A 60 6.14 36.18 -23.23
CA ASP A 60 7.27 37.09 -23.40
C ASP A 60 7.41 38.11 -22.24
N HIS A 61 6.42 38.15 -21.34
CA HIS A 61 6.44 39.02 -20.18
C HIS A 61 7.47 38.54 -19.14
N LYS A 62 8.60 39.25 -19.05
CA LYS A 62 9.82 38.87 -18.30
C LYS A 62 9.60 38.39 -16.85
N ILE A 63 8.61 38.95 -16.15
CA ILE A 63 8.26 38.57 -14.77
C ILE A 63 7.48 37.25 -14.76
N TRP A 64 6.38 37.15 -15.52
CA TRP A 64 5.52 35.97 -15.58
C TRP A 64 6.26 34.73 -16.09
N LYS A 65 7.11 34.90 -17.12
CA LYS A 65 8.00 33.85 -17.62
C LYS A 65 8.86 33.24 -16.52
N LYS A 66 9.54 34.09 -15.74
CA LYS A 66 10.41 33.64 -14.64
C LYS A 66 9.61 32.95 -13.54
N THR A 67 8.45 33.49 -13.18
CA THR A 67 7.58 32.91 -12.16
C THR A 67 7.07 31.53 -12.58
N LEU A 68 6.55 31.38 -13.81
CA LEU A 68 6.07 30.10 -14.35
C LEU A 68 7.17 29.04 -14.43
N LEU A 69 8.36 29.40 -14.92
CA LEU A 69 9.50 28.47 -14.98
C LEU A 69 10.01 28.08 -13.59
N LEU A 70 9.95 29.00 -12.61
CA LEU A 70 10.30 28.68 -11.22
C LEU A 70 9.27 27.75 -10.57
N PHE A 71 7.98 27.92 -10.89
CA PHE A 71 6.95 26.97 -10.45
C PHE A 71 7.07 25.60 -11.12
N ALA A 72 7.53 25.54 -12.38
CA ALA A 72 7.78 24.27 -13.07
C ALA A 72 8.89 23.43 -12.42
N LEU A 73 9.83 24.05 -11.70
CA LEU A 73 10.86 23.32 -10.96
C LEU A 73 10.30 22.47 -9.82
N LEU A 74 9.22 22.90 -9.16
CA LEU A 74 8.66 22.18 -8.02
C LEU A 74 8.15 20.78 -8.41
N PRO A 75 7.30 20.62 -9.45
CA PRO A 75 6.92 19.29 -9.92
C PRO A 75 8.11 18.44 -10.39
N PHE A 76 9.14 19.03 -11.00
CA PHE A 76 10.35 18.28 -11.37
C PHE A 76 11.13 17.74 -10.17
N VAL A 77 11.26 18.52 -9.11
CA VAL A 77 11.89 18.08 -7.86
C VAL A 77 11.07 16.96 -7.22
N THR A 78 9.74 17.10 -7.17
CA THR A 78 8.85 16.04 -6.66
C THR A 78 8.97 14.76 -7.48
N TRP A 79 8.99 14.88 -8.82
CA TRP A 79 9.18 13.74 -9.70
C TRP A 79 10.54 13.06 -9.49
N ALA A 80 11.62 13.84 -9.38
CA ALA A 80 12.96 13.31 -9.14
C ALA A 80 13.04 12.63 -7.76
N TYR A 81 12.45 13.21 -6.73
CA TYR A 81 12.37 12.59 -5.40
C TYR A 81 11.69 11.22 -5.46
N VAL A 82 10.52 11.16 -6.09
CA VAL A 82 9.73 9.92 -6.20
C VAL A 82 10.42 8.84 -7.03
N ASN A 83 11.26 9.19 -8.02
CA ASN A 83 11.93 8.18 -8.86
C ASN A 83 13.31 7.76 -8.33
N PHE A 84 14.01 8.64 -7.61
CA PHE A 84 15.38 8.37 -7.14
C PHE A 84 15.47 8.01 -5.66
N PHE A 85 14.57 8.50 -4.80
CA PHE A 85 14.62 8.25 -3.36
C PHE A 85 13.63 7.17 -2.90
N VAL A 86 12.57 6.90 -3.65
CA VAL A 86 11.63 5.82 -3.33
C VAL A 86 12.16 4.51 -3.93
N ASP A 87 12.60 3.60 -3.07
CA ASP A 87 12.99 2.25 -3.50
C ASP A 87 11.74 1.37 -3.69
N TYR A 88 11.20 1.41 -4.89
CA TYR A 88 10.05 0.57 -5.31
C TYR A 88 10.31 -0.93 -5.13
N ASN A 89 11.55 -1.38 -5.29
CA ASN A 89 11.88 -2.80 -5.17
C ASN A 89 11.82 -3.25 -3.71
N SER A 90 12.33 -2.41 -2.80
CA SER A 90 12.22 -2.66 -1.37
C SER A 90 10.75 -2.69 -0.91
N LEU A 91 9.97 -1.67 -1.30
CA LEU A 91 8.55 -1.59 -0.97
C LEU A 91 7.75 -2.77 -1.53
N LYS A 92 8.01 -3.17 -2.78
CA LYS A 92 7.37 -4.33 -3.40
C LYS A 92 7.71 -5.63 -2.67
N LYS A 93 8.98 -5.80 -2.25
CA LYS A 93 9.42 -6.96 -1.49
C LYS A 93 8.75 -7.03 -0.12
N GLU A 94 8.59 -5.88 0.54
CA GLU A 94 7.93 -5.80 1.84
C GLU A 94 6.43 -6.09 1.76
N ILE A 95 5.74 -5.52 0.77
CA ILE A 95 4.33 -5.86 0.46
C ILE A 95 4.20 -7.36 0.16
N PHE A 96 5.09 -7.93 -0.66
CA PHE A 96 5.07 -9.35 -0.95
C PHE A 96 5.26 -10.21 0.30
N ASN A 97 6.19 -9.84 1.19
CA ASN A 97 6.41 -10.56 2.45
C ASN A 97 5.17 -10.52 3.36
N HIS A 98 4.52 -9.37 3.48
CA HIS A 98 3.28 -9.23 4.25
C HIS A 98 2.13 -10.04 3.65
N ASN A 99 2.00 -10.01 2.32
CA ASN A 99 1.02 -10.82 1.60
C ASN A 99 1.31 -12.33 1.74
N ALA A 100 2.58 -12.73 1.76
CA ALA A 100 2.97 -14.11 2.01
C ALA A 100 2.62 -14.58 3.43
N MET A 101 2.69 -13.69 4.44
CA MET A 101 2.19 -13.99 5.79
C MET A 101 0.66 -14.17 5.81
N ALA A 102 -0.07 -13.38 5.02
CA ALA A 102 -1.50 -13.55 4.84
C ALA A 102 -1.82 -14.87 4.12
N GLU A 103 -1.05 -15.24 3.09
CA GLU A 103 -1.19 -16.54 2.42
C GLU A 103 -0.90 -17.70 3.37
N ALA A 104 0.17 -17.64 4.17
CA ALA A 104 0.49 -18.67 5.15
C ALA A 104 -0.65 -18.86 6.16
N THR A 105 -1.28 -17.76 6.58
CA THR A 105 -2.48 -17.81 7.43
C THR A 105 -3.61 -18.51 6.70
N LEU A 106 -3.91 -18.13 5.45
CA LEU A 106 -4.95 -18.76 4.63
C LEU A 106 -4.68 -20.25 4.34
N ALA A 107 -3.42 -20.67 4.22
CA ALA A 107 -3.05 -22.07 4.07
C ALA A 107 -3.36 -22.88 5.34
N ASN A 108 -3.11 -22.31 6.52
CA ASN A 108 -3.52 -22.93 7.79
C ASN A 108 -5.05 -23.04 7.89
N ILE A 109 -5.79 -22.04 7.37
CA ILE A 109 -7.24 -22.12 7.25
C ILE A 109 -7.65 -23.27 6.33
N ALA A 110 -7.00 -23.41 5.19
CA ALA A 110 -7.28 -24.47 4.23
C ALA A 110 -7.09 -25.86 4.87
N GLU A 111 -6.01 -26.05 5.62
CA GLU A 111 -5.79 -27.29 6.36
C GLU A 111 -6.88 -27.54 7.41
N ALA A 112 -7.29 -26.51 8.16
CA ALA A 112 -8.38 -26.62 9.13
C ALA A 112 -9.73 -26.94 8.46
N GLN A 113 -10.01 -26.35 7.30
CA GLN A 113 -11.22 -26.62 6.50
C GLN A 113 -11.24 -28.05 5.97
N ASP A 114 -10.11 -28.58 5.49
CA ASP A 114 -10.01 -29.95 5.00
C ASP A 114 -10.19 -30.97 6.13
N ARG A 115 -9.62 -30.72 7.31
CA ARG A 115 -9.85 -31.55 8.51
C ARG A 115 -11.32 -31.52 8.92
N TYR A 116 -11.91 -30.33 9.02
CA TYR A 116 -13.33 -30.19 9.40
C TYR A 116 -14.26 -30.84 8.39
N LYS A 117 -14.00 -30.71 7.08
CA LYS A 117 -14.77 -31.41 6.03
C LYS A 117 -14.68 -32.92 6.18
N SER A 118 -13.50 -33.46 6.52
CA SER A 118 -13.35 -34.91 6.71
C SER A 118 -14.14 -35.44 7.92
N GLU A 119 -14.38 -34.59 8.93
CA GLU A 119 -15.13 -34.95 10.13
C GLU A 119 -16.64 -34.67 10.04
N GLN A 120 -17.05 -33.60 9.35
CA GLN A 120 -18.41 -33.04 9.38
C GLN A 120 -19.07 -32.93 7.99
N GLU A 121 -18.40 -33.43 6.94
CA GLU A 121 -18.82 -33.41 5.52
C GLU A 121 -19.18 -32.02 4.96
N THR A 122 -18.89 -30.94 5.69
CA THR A 122 -19.30 -29.56 5.40
C THR A 122 -18.15 -28.61 5.66
N TYR A 123 -18.18 -27.42 5.04
CA TYR A 123 -17.18 -26.36 5.27
C TYR A 123 -17.65 -25.36 6.34
N ILE A 124 -16.69 -24.74 7.04
CA ILE A 124 -16.97 -23.72 8.05
C ILE A 124 -17.19 -22.37 7.36
N GLY A 125 -18.44 -21.89 7.35
CA GLY A 125 -18.79 -20.55 6.86
C GLY A 125 -18.76 -19.45 7.92
N ASP A 126 -18.79 -19.80 9.21
CA ASP A 126 -18.75 -18.81 10.30
C ASP A 126 -17.29 -18.48 10.66
N LEU A 127 -16.92 -17.22 10.40
CA LEU A 127 -15.61 -16.66 10.72
C LEU A 127 -15.22 -16.90 12.19
N ARG A 128 -16.16 -16.75 13.14
CA ARG A 128 -15.88 -16.93 14.57
C ARG A 128 -15.60 -18.39 14.91
N LYS A 129 -16.33 -19.32 14.30
CA LYS A 129 -16.10 -20.76 14.45
C LYS A 129 -14.76 -21.15 13.85
N LEU A 130 -14.44 -20.59 12.69
CA LEU A 130 -13.15 -20.79 12.02
C LEU A 130 -11.98 -20.30 12.90
N TYR A 131 -12.10 -19.11 13.48
CA TYR A 131 -11.12 -18.56 14.44
C TYR A 131 -10.87 -19.50 15.62
N SER A 132 -11.91 -20.13 16.16
CA SER A 132 -11.76 -21.08 17.28
C SER A 132 -11.04 -22.37 16.88
N HIS A 133 -11.16 -22.82 15.63
CA HIS A 133 -10.47 -24.00 15.12
C HIS A 133 -9.01 -23.71 14.74
N ILE A 134 -8.70 -22.52 14.23
CA ILE A 134 -7.33 -22.10 13.89
C ILE A 134 -6.52 -21.77 15.15
N GLY A 135 -7.16 -21.21 16.18
CA GLY A 135 -6.50 -20.84 17.44
C GLY A 135 -5.83 -22.01 18.17
N GLY A 136 -6.24 -23.26 17.90
CA GLY A 136 -5.60 -24.47 18.42
C GLY A 136 -4.48 -25.05 17.55
N ALA A 137 -4.32 -24.60 16.30
CA ALA A 137 -3.51 -25.26 15.27
C ALA A 137 -2.27 -24.47 14.83
N GLY A 138 -1.67 -23.68 15.73
CA GLY A 138 -0.38 -23.02 15.47
C GLY A 138 -0.40 -21.49 15.40
N GLY A 139 -1.52 -20.86 15.78
CA GLY A 139 -1.59 -19.41 16.03
C GLY A 139 -1.67 -18.58 14.74
N MET A 140 -2.74 -17.81 14.61
CA MET A 140 -2.84 -16.80 13.56
C MET A 140 -1.85 -15.66 13.87
N ASN A 141 -1.15 -15.16 12.86
CA ASN A 141 -0.32 -13.97 13.02
C ASN A 141 -1.22 -12.78 13.41
N GLU A 142 -0.91 -12.10 14.52
CA GLU A 142 -1.69 -10.97 15.06
C GLU A 142 -1.83 -9.81 14.06
N CYS A 143 -0.92 -9.73 13.09
CA CYS A 143 -0.86 -8.72 12.06
C CYS A 143 -1.66 -9.06 10.81
N VAL A 144 -2.24 -10.26 10.74
CA VAL A 144 -3.08 -10.72 9.63
C VAL A 144 -4.54 -10.77 10.10
N LYS A 145 -5.43 -10.15 9.33
CA LYS A 145 -6.87 -10.16 9.57
C LYS A 145 -7.59 -10.90 8.45
N ILE A 146 -8.46 -11.82 8.84
CA ILE A 146 -9.38 -12.47 7.91
C ILE A 146 -10.56 -11.51 7.72
N LEU A 147 -10.75 -11.06 6.49
CA LEU A 147 -11.76 -10.05 6.14
C LEU A 147 -13.09 -10.70 5.80
N ASN A 148 -13.05 -11.84 5.12
CA ASN A 148 -14.24 -12.53 4.66
C ASN A 148 -14.00 -14.03 4.55
N VAL A 149 -15.03 -14.82 4.84
CA VAL A 149 -15.07 -16.27 4.60
C VAL A 149 -16.44 -16.60 4.06
N GLN A 150 -16.48 -17.24 2.91
CA GLN A 150 -17.67 -17.76 2.26
C GLN A 150 -17.48 -19.26 2.11
N ALA A 151 -18.45 -20.03 2.59
CA ALA A 151 -18.43 -21.48 2.47
C ALA A 151 -19.77 -21.94 1.92
N GLU A 152 -19.72 -22.67 0.81
CA GLU A 152 -20.84 -23.40 0.23
C GLU A 152 -20.59 -24.91 0.40
N PHE A 153 -21.49 -25.74 -0.11
CA PHE A 153 -21.44 -27.18 0.10
C PHE A 153 -20.21 -27.84 -0.54
N ASP A 154 -19.77 -27.35 -1.70
CA ASP A 154 -18.72 -27.94 -2.51
C ASP A 154 -17.51 -27.01 -2.73
N TYR A 155 -17.56 -25.76 -2.26
CA TYR A 155 -16.45 -24.82 -2.35
C TYR A 155 -16.41 -23.85 -1.18
N TRP A 156 -15.23 -23.30 -0.91
CA TRP A 156 -15.08 -22.20 0.03
C TRP A 156 -14.06 -21.19 -0.48
N ARG A 157 -14.20 -19.95 0.00
CA ARG A 157 -13.35 -18.83 -0.33
C ARG A 157 -13.08 -18.02 0.93
N ALA A 158 -11.84 -17.62 1.15
CA ALA A 158 -11.49 -16.71 2.22
C ALA A 158 -10.59 -15.59 1.73
N GLU A 159 -10.69 -14.44 2.38
CA GLU A 159 -9.92 -13.25 2.07
C GLU A 159 -9.21 -12.79 3.35
N ALA A 160 -7.89 -12.60 3.27
CA ALA A 160 -7.09 -12.12 4.39
C ALA A 160 -6.15 -10.99 3.93
N GLY A 161 -5.92 -10.04 4.82
CA GLY A 161 -5.00 -8.92 4.59
C GLY A 161 -4.07 -8.72 5.77
N HIS A 162 -2.85 -8.31 5.49
CA HIS A 162 -1.92 -7.85 6.53
C HIS A 162 -2.23 -6.39 6.85
N VAL A 163 -2.24 -6.00 8.13
CA VAL A 163 -2.61 -4.64 8.58
C VAL A 163 -1.77 -3.54 7.91
N SER A 164 -0.51 -3.87 7.62
CA SER A 164 0.48 -2.96 7.01
C SER A 164 0.54 -3.05 5.47
N SER A 165 -0.10 -4.06 4.86
CA SER A 165 -0.13 -4.20 3.39
C SER A 165 -1.37 -3.49 2.82
N PRO A 166 -1.23 -2.80 1.67
CA PRO A 166 -2.38 -2.25 0.94
C PRO A 166 -3.21 -3.34 0.23
N ASP A 167 -2.63 -4.53 0.05
CA ASP A 167 -3.23 -5.61 -0.73
C ASP A 167 -3.89 -6.66 0.16
N THR A 168 -4.86 -7.36 -0.41
CA THR A 168 -5.53 -8.50 0.22
C THR A 168 -5.30 -9.76 -0.60
N VAL A 169 -5.04 -10.87 0.08
CA VAL A 169 -4.87 -12.19 -0.54
C VAL A 169 -6.18 -12.96 -0.44
N ILE A 170 -6.52 -13.65 -1.53
CA ILE A 170 -7.74 -14.43 -1.67
C ILE A 170 -7.34 -15.89 -1.82
N TRP A 171 -7.95 -16.76 -1.04
CA TRP A 171 -7.84 -18.20 -1.18
C TRP A 171 -9.16 -18.76 -1.70
N ASP A 172 -9.10 -19.45 -2.83
CA ASP A 172 -10.23 -20.17 -3.41
C ASP A 172 -9.93 -21.66 -3.39
N SER A 173 -10.85 -22.48 -2.84
CA SER A 173 -10.66 -23.93 -2.74
C SER A 173 -10.53 -24.62 -4.09
N ARG A 174 -11.08 -24.04 -5.16
CA ARG A 174 -11.02 -24.58 -6.53
C ARG A 174 -9.81 -24.09 -7.30
N ALA A 175 -9.36 -22.86 -7.02
CA ALA A 175 -8.39 -22.16 -7.85
C ALA A 175 -7.05 -21.84 -7.14
N GLY A 176 -6.93 -22.16 -5.85
CA GLY A 176 -5.78 -21.87 -5.00
C GLY A 176 -5.69 -20.40 -4.56
N THR A 177 -4.54 -20.01 -4.02
CA THR A 177 -4.25 -18.63 -3.61
C THR A 177 -4.10 -17.66 -4.80
N SER A 178 -4.54 -16.42 -4.62
CA SER A 178 -4.32 -15.33 -5.56
C SER A 178 -2.87 -14.86 -5.61
N LEU A 179 -2.06 -15.12 -4.57
CA LEU A 179 -0.67 -14.66 -4.51
C LEU A 179 0.24 -15.42 -5.49
N LYS A 180 -0.08 -16.69 -5.81
CA LYS A 180 0.67 -17.49 -6.81
C LYS A 180 0.37 -17.11 -8.26
N LYS A 181 -0.61 -16.24 -8.51
CA LYS A 181 -1.06 -15.86 -9.86
C LYS A 181 -0.51 -14.50 -10.34
N GLY A 182 0.20 -13.78 -9.49
CA GLY A 182 0.88 -12.50 -9.81
C GLY A 182 2.38 -12.59 -9.61
#